data_AF-A0A164LWJ3-F1
#
_entry.id   AF-A0A164LWJ3-F1
#
_cell.length_a   1.000
_cell.length_b   1.000
_cell.length_c   1.000
_cell.angle_alpha   90.00
_cell.angle_beta   90.00
_cell.angle_gamma   90.00
#
_symmetry.space_group_name_H-M   'P 1'
#
loop_
_entity.id
_entity.type
_entity.pdbx_description
1 polymer ?
#
loop_
_entity_poly.entity_id
_entity_poly.type
_entity_poly.pdbx_seq_one_letter_code
_entity_poly.pdbx_strand_id
1 'polypeptide(L)'
;REEDEKQRQRVDARNKLEAYVFSVRQALNDAGDKLSQDDKDTVNRVCEETLSWLDSNSLAEKDEFEDKLQEVQRTCSPIMARMHGQGQGQDFSGQQQAGGQSSGGGPTVEEVD
;
A
#
# COMPACT_ATOMS: atom_id res chain seq x y z
N ARG A 1 0.85 28.66 1.90
CA ARG A 1 1.99 27.73 1.75
C ARG A 1 1.94 26.60 2.78
N GLU A 2 1.84 26.87 4.09
CA GLU A 2 1.69 25.80 5.09
C GLU A 2 0.30 25.13 5.02
N GLU A 3 -0.78 25.91 4.82
CA GLU A 3 -2.11 25.33 4.62
C GLU A 3 -2.21 24.47 3.35
N ASP A 4 -1.61 24.93 2.24
CA ASP A 4 -1.55 24.14 0.99
C ASP A 4 -0.80 22.81 1.20
N GLU A 5 0.30 22.84 1.96
CA GLU A 5 1.09 21.65 2.29
C GLU A 5 0.29 20.69 3.18
N LYS A 6 -0.41 21.20 4.20
CA LYS A 6 -1.27 20.37 5.07
C LYS A 6 -2.39 19.69 4.27
N GLN A 7 -3.05 20.44 3.38
CA GLN A 7 -4.09 19.88 2.51
C GLN A 7 -3.53 18.80 1.58
N ARG A 8 -2.36 19.04 0.98
CA ARG A 8 -1.69 18.07 0.13
C ARG A 8 -1.35 16.79 0.89
N GLN A 9 -0.73 16.92 2.07
CA GLN A 9 -0.34 15.77 2.89
C GLN A 9 -1.54 14.94 3.35
N ARG A 10 -2.64 15.60 3.70
CA ARG A 10 -3.91 14.95 4.04
C ARG A 10 -4.46 14.14 2.87
N VAL A 11 -4.48 14.73 1.68
CA VAL A 11 -4.92 14.05 0.44
C VAL A 11 -4.00 12.87 0.13
N ASP A 12 -2.69 13.03 0.25
CA ASP A 12 -1.72 11.95 0.03
C ASP A 12 -1.91 10.80 1.04
N ALA A 13 -2.17 11.10 2.31
CA ALA A 13 -2.45 10.10 3.34
C ALA A 13 -3.75 9.31 3.04
N ARG A 14 -4.82 10.02 2.68
CA ARG A 14 -6.08 9.40 2.23
C ARG A 14 -5.86 8.48 1.03
N ASN A 15 -5.15 8.96 0.01
CA ASN A 15 -4.88 8.20 -1.21
C ASN A 15 -4.02 6.95 -0.93
N LYS A 16 -3.06 7.03 -0.02
CA LYS A 16 -2.27 5.87 0.41
C LYS A 16 -3.14 4.79 1.07
N LEU A 17 -4.04 5.20 1.96
CA LEU A 17 -4.98 4.27 2.61
C LEU A 17 -5.90 3.60 1.59
N GLU A 18 -6.52 4.41 0.73
CA GLU A 18 -7.42 3.94 -0.32
C GLU A 18 -6.70 2.97 -1.30
N ALA A 19 -5.50 3.35 -1.77
CA ALA A 19 -4.68 2.50 -2.63
C ALA A 19 -4.28 1.18 -1.95
N TYR A 20 -3.89 1.21 -0.67
CA TYR A 20 -3.57 0.00 0.09
C TYR A 20 -4.78 -0.93 0.14
N VAL A 21 -5.97 -0.42 0.51
CA VAL A 21 -7.20 -1.22 0.59
C VAL A 21 -7.54 -1.86 -0.76
N PHE A 22 -7.46 -1.10 -1.86
CA PHE A 22 -7.72 -1.66 -3.19
C PHE A 22 -6.69 -2.73 -3.59
N SER A 23 -5.40 -2.51 -3.31
CA SER A 23 -4.37 -3.49 -3.60
C SER A 23 -4.57 -4.79 -2.82
N VAL A 24 -4.98 -4.71 -1.54
CA VAL A 24 -5.32 -5.88 -0.72
C VAL A 24 -6.53 -6.61 -1.29
N ARG A 25 -7.59 -5.90 -1.70
CA ARG A 25 -8.77 -6.53 -2.34
C ARG A 25 -8.39 -7.26 -3.63
N GLN A 26 -7.53 -6.67 -4.46
CA GLN A 26 -7.04 -7.34 -5.65
C GLN A 26 -6.25 -8.61 -5.30
N ALA A 27 -5.34 -8.53 -4.33
CA ALA A 27 -4.58 -9.68 -3.87
C ALA A 27 -5.47 -10.82 -3.34
N LEU A 28 -6.56 -10.52 -2.62
CA LEU A 28 -7.52 -11.53 -2.19
C LEU A 28 -8.22 -12.23 -3.36
N ASN A 29 -8.59 -11.47 -4.39
CA ASN A 29 -9.19 -12.04 -5.60
C ASN A 29 -8.21 -12.95 -6.33
N ASP A 30 -6.93 -12.57 -6.34
CA ASP A 30 -5.84 -13.35 -6.96
C ASP A 30 -5.34 -14.51 -6.08
N ALA A 31 -5.71 -14.53 -4.79
CA ALA A 31 -5.26 -15.54 -3.84
C ALA A 31 -5.76 -16.95 -4.18
N GLY A 32 -6.89 -17.09 -4.88
CA GLY A 32 -7.50 -18.39 -5.17
C GLY A 32 -7.62 -19.24 -3.91
N ASP A 33 -7.16 -20.50 -3.94
CA ASP A 33 -7.21 -21.41 -2.79
C ASP A 33 -6.03 -21.29 -1.81
N LYS A 34 -5.15 -20.28 -1.99
CA LYS A 34 -3.97 -20.07 -1.12
C LYS A 34 -4.31 -19.53 0.27
N LEU A 35 -5.51 -18.96 0.42
CA LEU A 35 -6.02 -18.43 1.68
C LEU A 35 -7.31 -19.16 2.06
N SER A 36 -7.49 -19.38 3.37
CA SER A 36 -8.74 -19.91 3.91
C SER A 36 -9.90 -18.95 3.65
N GLN A 37 -11.13 -19.46 3.62
CA GLN A 37 -12.31 -18.62 3.46
C GLN A 37 -12.43 -17.63 4.62
N ASP A 38 -12.15 -18.06 5.85
CA ASP A 38 -12.16 -17.20 7.04
C ASP A 38 -11.16 -16.04 6.94
N ASP A 39 -9.95 -16.28 6.42
CA ASP A 39 -8.95 -15.23 6.20
C ASP A 39 -9.42 -14.24 5.12
N LYS A 40 -9.98 -14.74 4.02
CA LYS A 40 -10.52 -13.88 2.95
C LYS A 40 -11.67 -13.01 3.45
N ASP A 41 -12.61 -13.60 4.19
CA ASP A 41 -13.76 -12.90 4.74
C ASP A 41 -13.33 -11.84 5.76
N THR A 42 -12.35 -12.17 6.61
CA THR A 42 -11.78 -11.24 7.58
C THR A 42 -11.17 -10.03 6.88
N VAL A 43 -10.32 -10.23 5.88
CA VAL A 43 -9.67 -9.12 5.17
C VAL A 43 -10.68 -8.33 4.34
N ASN A 44 -11.62 -8.99 3.66
CA ASN A 44 -12.68 -8.31 2.91
C ASN A 44 -13.51 -7.39 3.82
N ARG A 45 -13.89 -7.87 5.01
CA ARG A 45 -14.62 -7.06 5.98
C ARG A 45 -13.82 -5.84 6.41
N VAL A 46 -12.52 -6.01 6.71
CA VAL A 46 -11.65 -4.89 7.08
C VAL A 46 -11.52 -3.88 5.92
N CYS A 47 -11.39 -4.34 4.68
CA CYS A 47 -11.36 -3.48 3.51
C CYS A 47 -12.66 -2.68 3.35
N GLU A 48 -13.82 -3.32 3.52
CA GLU A 48 -15.13 -2.66 3.43
C GLU A 48 -15.35 -1.64 4.55
N GLU A 49 -15.03 -2.02 5.79
CA GLU A 49 -15.07 -1.12 6.95
C GLU A 49 -14.17 0.10 6.73
N THR A 50 -12.99 -0.09 6.13
CA THR A 50 -12.06 1.01 5.85
C THR A 50 -12.55 1.93 4.74
N LEU A 51 -13.14 1.39 3.67
CA LEU A 51 -13.74 2.23 2.61
C LEU A 51 -14.92 3.04 3.16
N SER A 52 -15.80 2.41 3.94
CA SER A 52 -16.91 3.11 4.59
C SER A 52 -16.42 4.20 5.55
N TRP A 53 -15.33 3.92 6.27
CA TRP A 53 -14.68 4.92 7.12
C TRP A 53 -14.08 6.07 6.30
N LEU A 54 -13.40 5.80 5.18
CA LEU A 54 -12.85 6.83 4.28
C LEU A 54 -13.94 7.74 3.71
N ASP A 55 -15.10 7.20 3.34
CA ASP A 55 -16.23 7.96 2.83
C ASP A 55 -16.86 8.84 3.92
N SER A 56 -17.02 8.29 5.13
CA SER A 56 -17.60 8.99 6.28
C SER A 56 -16.65 10.04 6.87
N ASN A 57 -15.34 9.85 6.73
CA ASN A 57 -14.29 10.67 7.31
C ASN A 57 -13.44 11.37 6.24
N SER A 58 -14.08 11.80 5.14
CA SER A 58 -13.40 12.46 4.01
C SER A 58 -12.64 13.74 4.38
N LEU A 59 -12.92 14.33 5.54
CA LEU A 59 -12.26 15.52 6.06
C LEU A 59 -11.27 15.24 7.21
N ALA A 60 -11.04 13.98 7.57
CA ALA A 60 -10.12 13.59 8.64
C ALA A 60 -8.71 14.14 8.40
N GLU A 61 -7.96 14.35 9.47
CA GLU A 61 -6.60 14.85 9.42
C GLU A 61 -5.61 13.78 8.93
N LYS A 62 -4.43 14.23 8.52
CA LYS A 62 -3.35 13.35 8.02
C LYS A 62 -3.08 12.18 8.99
N ASP A 63 -2.95 12.49 10.28
CA ASP A 63 -2.58 11.52 11.30
C ASP A 63 -3.68 10.46 11.49
N GLU A 64 -4.95 10.83 11.34
CA GLU A 64 -6.08 9.89 11.41
C GLU A 64 -6.07 8.90 10.23
N PHE A 65 -5.75 9.38 9.02
CA PHE A 65 -5.56 8.49 7.86
C PHE A 65 -4.36 7.56 8.04
N GLU A 66 -3.26 8.05 8.60
CA GLU A 66 -2.06 7.23 8.88
C GLU A 66 -2.29 6.20 9.98
N ASP A 67 -3.01 6.55 11.04
CA ASP A 67 -3.39 5.63 12.12
C ASP A 67 -4.34 4.55 11.59
N LYS A 68 -5.32 4.92 10.78
CA LYS A 68 -6.22 3.94 10.15
C LYS A 68 -5.45 3.02 9.20
N LEU A 69 -4.48 3.54 8.44
CA LEU A 69 -3.60 2.71 7.61
C LEU A 69 -2.82 1.69 8.44
N GLN A 70 -2.24 2.09 9.57
CA GLN A 70 -1.54 1.15 10.45
C GLN A 70 -2.47 0.08 11.02
N GLU A 71 -3.70 0.43 11.42
CA GLU A 71 -4.69 -0.51 11.92
C GLU A 71 -5.02 -1.60 10.88
N VAL A 72 -5.28 -1.16 9.65
CA VAL A 72 -5.58 -2.07 8.53
C VAL A 72 -4.36 -2.93 8.21
N GLN A 73 -3.17 -2.35 8.15
CA GLN A 73 -1.92 -3.09 7.90
C GLN A 73 -1.64 -4.16 8.97
N ARG A 74 -1.90 -3.89 10.25
CA ARG A 74 -1.70 -4.88 11.33
C ARG A 74 -2.54 -6.13 11.12
N THR A 75 -3.74 -5.99 10.55
CA THR A 75 -4.65 -7.10 10.29
C THR A 75 -4.35 -7.80 8.96
N CYS A 76 -4.10 -7.02 7.90
CA CYS A 76 -3.90 -7.54 6.54
C CYS A 76 -2.51 -8.14 6.32
N SER A 77 -1.45 -7.52 6.87
CA SER A 77 -0.05 -7.96 6.65
C SER A 77 0.22 -9.43 6.98
N PRO A 78 -0.21 -9.99 8.14
CA PRO A 78 0.04 -11.41 8.43
C PRO A 78 -0.73 -12.37 7.50
N ILE A 79 -1.88 -11.94 6.94
CA ILE A 79 -2.67 -12.74 5.99
C ILE A 79 -2.01 -12.69 4.61
N MET A 80 -1.60 -11.50 4.17
CA MET A 80 -0.86 -11.30 2.92
C MET A 80 0.48 -12.04 2.94
N ALA A 81 1.20 -12.03 4.07
CA ALA A 81 2.43 -12.80 4.23
C ALA A 81 2.21 -14.32 4.08
N ARG A 82 1.08 -14.85 4.59
CA ARG A 82 0.72 -16.27 4.40
C ARG A 82 0.42 -16.58 2.93
N MET A 83 -0.20 -15.66 2.19
CA MET A 83 -0.45 -15.79 0.75
C MET A 83 0.85 -15.87 -0.07
N HIS A 84 1.85 -15.04 0.25
CA HIS A 84 3.15 -15.01 -0.43
C HIS A 84 4.16 -16.05 0.12
N GLY A 85 3.96 -16.55 1.35
CA GLY A 85 4.80 -17.56 1.98
C GLY A 85 4.79 -18.93 1.29
N GLN A 86 3.83 -19.16 0.38
CA GLN A 86 3.79 -20.34 -0.50
C GLN A 86 4.51 -20.12 -1.85
N GLY A 87 5.07 -18.92 -2.09
CA GLY A 87 5.82 -18.60 -3.29
C GLY A 87 6.34 -17.17 -3.25
N GLN A 88 7.57 -17.01 -2.76
CA GLN A 88 8.44 -15.83 -2.86
C GLN A 88 7.83 -14.49 -2.37
N GLY A 89 8.37 -13.99 -1.26
CA GLY A 89 7.98 -12.72 -0.64
C GLY A 89 7.99 -11.57 -1.64
N GLN A 90 6.79 -11.08 -1.96
CA GLN A 90 6.61 -9.79 -2.58
C GLN A 90 6.15 -8.85 -1.48
N ASP A 91 7.09 -7.99 -1.09
CA ASP A 91 6.91 -6.98 -0.07
C ASP A 91 5.75 -6.04 -0.49
N PHE A 92 4.65 -6.11 0.25
CA PHE A 92 3.43 -5.34 0.01
C PHE A 92 3.50 -3.97 0.74
N SER A 93 4.72 -3.43 0.93
CA SER A 93 4.86 -2.04 1.34
C SER A 93 4.57 -1.16 0.12
N GLY A 94 3.38 -0.56 0.16
CA GLY A 94 3.02 0.49 -0.78
C GLY A 94 4.08 1.59 -0.75
N GLN A 95 4.72 1.77 -1.92
CA GLN A 95 5.43 2.97 -2.36
C GLN A 95 6.91 3.10 -1.95
N GLN A 96 7.81 2.73 -2.87
CA GLN A 96 8.76 3.65 -3.55
C GLN A 96 9.79 2.87 -4.38
N GLN A 97 9.50 2.62 -5.67
CA GLN A 97 10.57 2.49 -6.67
C GLN A 97 10.48 3.67 -7.63
N ALA A 98 10.91 4.83 -7.11
CA ALA A 98 11.26 5.97 -7.94
C ALA A 98 12.75 5.86 -8.29
N GLY A 99 13.03 5.65 -9.59
CA GLY A 99 14.29 6.05 -10.22
C GLY A 99 15.47 5.09 -10.08
N GLY A 100 15.73 4.31 -11.13
CA GLY A 100 16.99 3.57 -11.27
C GLY A 100 17.05 2.66 -12.49
N GLN A 101 16.47 3.08 -13.61
CA GLN A 101 16.62 2.39 -14.89
C GLN A 101 17.96 2.83 -15.51
N SER A 102 18.87 1.89 -15.76
CA SER A 102 19.54 1.69 -17.07
C SER A 102 20.76 0.79 -16.93
N SER A 103 20.54 -0.51 -17.16
CA SER A 103 21.58 -1.39 -17.68
C SER A 103 21.75 -1.08 -19.17
N GLY A 104 22.94 -0.63 -19.57
CA GLY A 104 23.38 -0.65 -20.97
C GLY A 104 23.77 0.71 -21.56
N GLY A 105 25.09 0.91 -21.75
CA GLY A 105 25.61 1.81 -22.78
C GLY A 105 26.85 2.63 -22.39
N GLY A 106 28.02 2.24 -22.92
CA GLY A 106 29.02 3.19 -23.41
C GLY A 106 30.35 3.29 -22.63
N PRO A 107 31.51 3.39 -23.33
CA PRO A 107 32.85 3.25 -22.76
C PRO A 107 33.37 4.53 -22.08
N THR A 108 34.34 4.31 -21.20
CA THR A 108 35.07 5.29 -20.38
C THR A 108 35.81 6.33 -21.21
N VAL A 109 35.51 7.60 -20.97
CA VAL A 109 36.39 8.73 -21.31
C VAL A 109 36.66 9.50 -20.02
N GLU A 110 37.88 9.36 -19.51
CA GLU A 110 38.59 10.44 -18.84
C GLU A 110 39.97 10.50 -19.52
N GLU A 111 40.12 11.48 -20.40
CA GLU A 111 41.42 12.03 -20.77
C GLU A 111 41.98 12.87 -19.60
N VAL A 112 43.27 13.19 -19.67
CA VAL A 112 44.11 14.09 -18.84
C VAL A 112 44.56 13.53 -17.48
N ASP A 113 45.82 13.13 -17.26
CA ASP A 113 47.12 13.73 -17.63
C ASP A 113 48.12 12.69 -18.22
#